data_AF-A0A532TLR0-F1
#
_entry.id   AF-A0A532TLR0-F1
#
_cell.length_a   1.000
_cell.length_b   1.000
_cell.length_c   1.000
_cell.angle_alpha   90.00
_cell.angle_beta   90.00
_cell.angle_gamma   90.00
#
_symmetry.space_group_name_H-M   'P 1'
#
loop_
_entity.id
_entity.type
_entity.pdbx_description
1 polymer ?
#
loop_
_entity_poly.entity_id
_entity_poly.type
_entity_poly.pdbx_seq_one_letter_code
_entity_poly.pdbx_strand_id
1 'polypeptide(L)'
;MSNSINEKICIITGANSGIGKATALGLAKLGAKVVMLCRNKTRGEEAQNEIITKSGNKSIDLLLADLSSQSSIRQFVSEFEKKYDKLDVLINNAGVNPSKRYETIDGIEKAFAINTLAPFLLTNLLLPILKNSVPARIINVASAVQSKSINFENLQFKKHFRSWKAYSQSKTALIVNTYEFARRLNGTGVTSNCLHPGAVKSNITRDYKGIIKFFIKLIFCFAKSPKKVAETSVYLASSQDVEKISGKFFIDKKEEKSKDITYNTDIAKRLWDVCADLTNISV
;
A
#
# COMPACT_ATOMS: atom_id res chain seq x y z
N MET A 1 -22.88 -14.76 7.26
CA MET A 1 -21.56 -14.41 7.81
C MET A 1 -21.50 -12.90 7.91
N SER A 2 -21.57 -12.35 9.11
CA SER A 2 -21.56 -10.90 9.34
C SER A 2 -20.18 -10.33 9.01
N ASN A 3 -20.08 -9.50 7.97
CA ASN A 3 -18.84 -8.80 7.66
C ASN A 3 -18.63 -7.70 8.72
N SER A 4 -17.72 -7.96 9.67
CA SER A 4 -17.45 -7.17 10.88
C SER A 4 -16.59 -5.91 10.62
N ILE A 5 -16.88 -5.15 9.56
CA ILE A 5 -16.16 -3.89 9.25
C ILE A 5 -17.02 -2.64 9.46
N ASN A 6 -18.26 -2.80 9.94
CA ASN A 6 -19.11 -1.66 10.26
C ASN A 6 -18.41 -0.78 11.32
N GLU A 7 -18.37 0.53 11.07
CA GLU A 7 -17.73 1.55 11.93
C GLU A 7 -16.22 1.42 12.13
N LYS A 8 -15.57 0.39 11.57
CA LYS A 8 -14.11 0.25 11.58
C LYS A 8 -13.46 1.36 10.75
N ILE A 9 -12.39 1.94 11.27
CA ILE A 9 -11.68 3.07 10.63
C ILE A 9 -10.58 2.52 9.73
N CYS A 10 -10.66 2.84 8.44
CA CYS A 10 -9.76 2.33 7.41
C CYS A 10 -9.05 3.48 6.69
N ILE A 11 -7.71 3.55 6.79
CA ILE A 11 -6.89 4.43 5.93
C ILE A 11 -6.55 3.71 4.63
N ILE A 12 -6.70 4.39 3.50
CA ILE A 12 -6.32 3.85 2.19
C ILE A 12 -5.48 4.88 1.44
N THR A 13 -4.25 4.53 1.10
CA THR A 13 -3.37 5.41 0.33
C THR A 13 -3.65 5.34 -1.17
N GLY A 14 -3.65 6.49 -1.86
CA GLY A 14 -3.94 6.54 -3.30
C GLY A 14 -5.40 6.18 -3.62
N ALA A 15 -6.33 6.54 -2.74
CA ALA A 15 -7.73 6.14 -2.81
C ALA A 15 -8.56 6.87 -3.88
N ASN A 16 -8.00 7.84 -4.61
CA ASN A 16 -8.73 8.60 -5.63
C ASN A 16 -8.83 7.92 -7.00
N SER A 17 -8.13 6.81 -7.24
CA SER A 17 -8.18 6.14 -8.55
C SER A 17 -7.91 4.63 -8.47
N GLY A 18 -8.23 3.91 -9.55
CA GLY A 18 -7.87 2.51 -9.75
C GLY A 18 -8.31 1.60 -8.59
N ILE A 19 -7.38 0.75 -8.14
CA ILE A 19 -7.58 -0.22 -7.07
C ILE A 19 -7.92 0.46 -5.74
N GLY A 20 -7.25 1.57 -5.42
CA GLY A 20 -7.48 2.31 -4.17
C GLY A 20 -8.92 2.80 -4.07
N LYS A 21 -9.44 3.44 -5.13
CA LYS A 21 -10.84 3.90 -5.18
C LYS A 21 -11.84 2.76 -5.09
N ALA A 22 -11.57 1.66 -5.79
CA ALA A 22 -12.43 0.47 -5.72
C ALA A 22 -12.41 -0.20 -4.34
N THR A 23 -11.25 -0.19 -3.66
CA THR A 23 -11.11 -0.68 -2.28
C THR A 23 -11.88 0.21 -1.31
N ALA A 24 -11.74 1.53 -1.43
CA ALA A 24 -12.48 2.51 -0.64
C ALA A 24 -14.00 2.33 -0.81
N LEU A 25 -14.47 2.20 -2.05
CA LEU A 25 -15.88 1.93 -2.34
C LEU A 25 -16.35 0.60 -1.74
N GLY A 26 -15.53 -0.46 -1.84
CA GLY A 26 -15.84 -1.77 -1.30
C GLY A 26 -16.00 -1.75 0.22
N LEU A 27 -15.09 -1.10 0.93
CA LEU A 27 -15.17 -0.96 2.39
C LEU A 27 -16.29 -0.02 2.84
N ALA A 28 -16.51 1.09 2.12
CA ALA A 28 -17.62 2.00 2.39
C ALA A 28 -18.98 1.29 2.29
N LYS A 29 -19.16 0.41 1.28
CA LYS A 29 -20.37 -0.42 1.12
C LYS A 29 -20.59 -1.44 2.24
N LEU A 30 -19.53 -1.79 2.96
CA LEU A 30 -19.59 -2.68 4.11
C LEU A 30 -19.75 -1.91 5.44
N GLY A 31 -19.93 -0.59 5.40
CA GLY A 31 -20.15 0.25 6.58
C GLY A 31 -18.89 0.80 7.26
N ALA A 32 -17.71 0.59 6.67
CA ALA A 32 -16.47 1.15 7.23
C ALA A 32 -16.45 2.68 7.17
N LYS A 33 -15.78 3.31 8.14
CA LYS A 33 -15.37 4.70 8.02
C LYS A 33 -14.06 4.75 7.24
N VAL A 34 -14.06 5.40 6.07
CA VAL A 34 -12.90 5.38 5.16
C VAL A 34 -12.20 6.73 5.18
N VAL A 35 -10.91 6.73 5.50
CA VAL A 35 -10.03 7.89 5.35
C VAL A 35 -9.20 7.72 4.08
N MET A 36 -9.55 8.50 3.07
CA MET A 36 -8.86 8.56 1.79
C MET A 36 -7.60 9.42 1.92
N LEU A 37 -6.42 8.81 1.85
CA LEU A 37 -5.17 9.56 1.70
C LEU A 37 -4.92 9.79 0.21
N CYS A 38 -4.98 11.05 -0.22
CA CYS A 38 -4.77 11.45 -1.61
C CYS A 38 -3.79 12.61 -1.71
N ARG A 39 -3.09 12.73 -2.84
CA ARG A 39 -2.17 13.85 -3.06
C ARG A 39 -2.85 15.09 -3.65
N ASN A 40 -3.81 14.90 -4.54
CA ASN A 40 -4.48 15.98 -5.25
C ASN A 40 -5.89 16.17 -4.69
N LYS A 41 -6.16 17.36 -4.17
CA LYS A 41 -7.43 17.71 -3.52
C LYS A 41 -8.63 17.50 -4.44
N THR A 42 -8.66 18.17 -5.59
CA THR A 42 -9.78 18.10 -6.55
C THR A 42 -10.13 16.68 -6.96
N ARG A 43 -9.15 15.87 -7.38
CA ARG A 43 -9.38 14.46 -7.73
C ARG A 43 -9.77 13.61 -6.53
N GLY A 44 -9.33 13.99 -5.34
CA GLY A 44 -9.72 13.36 -4.09
C GLY A 44 -11.19 13.60 -3.79
N GLU A 45 -11.65 14.85 -3.87
CA GLU A 45 -13.04 15.27 -3.63
C GLU A 45 -13.99 14.66 -4.67
N GLU A 46 -13.62 14.65 -5.95
CA GLU A 46 -14.37 13.96 -7.01
C GLU A 46 -14.58 12.47 -6.68
N ALA A 47 -13.51 11.78 -6.28
CA ALA A 47 -13.57 10.37 -5.93
C ALA A 47 -14.36 10.11 -4.64
N GLN A 48 -14.21 10.99 -3.64
CA GLN A 48 -14.96 10.95 -2.38
C GLN A 48 -16.46 11.07 -2.64
N ASN A 49 -16.89 12.06 -3.41
CA ASN A 49 -18.29 12.26 -3.79
C ASN A 49 -18.86 11.06 -4.55
N GLU A 50 -18.08 10.49 -5.48
CA GLU A 50 -18.47 9.27 -6.20
C GLU A 50 -18.65 8.08 -5.25
N ILE A 51 -17.73 7.90 -4.29
CA ILE A 51 -17.81 6.82 -3.30
C ILE A 51 -19.03 7.00 -2.39
N ILE A 52 -19.26 8.20 -1.86
CA ILE A 52 -20.43 8.51 -1.02
C ILE A 52 -21.71 8.18 -1.78
N THR A 53 -21.84 8.66 -3.01
CA THR A 53 -23.02 8.44 -3.86
C THR A 53 -23.25 6.95 -4.13
N LYS A 54 -22.19 6.20 -4.48
CA LYS A 54 -22.31 4.78 -4.86
C LYS A 54 -22.43 3.82 -3.68
N SER A 55 -22.03 4.23 -2.48
CA SER A 55 -22.09 3.39 -1.28
C SER A 55 -23.27 3.74 -0.38
N GLY A 56 -23.81 4.97 -0.45
CA GLY A 56 -24.76 5.50 0.52
C GLY A 56 -24.13 5.85 1.88
N ASN A 57 -22.82 5.62 2.03
CA ASN A 57 -22.09 5.87 3.27
C ASN A 57 -21.43 7.25 3.23
N LYS A 58 -21.78 8.12 4.19
CA LYS A 58 -21.24 9.47 4.31
C LYS A 58 -19.97 9.55 5.17
N SER A 59 -19.58 8.46 5.84
CA SER A 59 -18.40 8.37 6.71
C SER A 59 -17.12 8.20 5.89
N ILE A 60 -16.89 9.10 4.94
CA ILE A 60 -15.73 9.10 4.05
C ILE A 60 -15.01 10.43 4.20
N ASP A 61 -13.80 10.39 4.74
CA ASP A 61 -12.95 11.56 4.92
C ASP A 61 -11.85 11.61 3.86
N LEU A 62 -11.44 12.82 3.52
CA LEU A 62 -10.30 13.08 2.64
C LEU A 62 -9.22 13.81 3.43
N LEU A 63 -8.03 13.20 3.52
CA LEU A 63 -6.84 13.82 4.07
C LEU A 63 -5.73 13.82 3.01
N LEU A 64 -4.96 14.90 2.97
CA LEU A 64 -3.99 15.13 1.92
C LEU A 64 -2.58 14.76 2.34
N ALA A 65 -1.86 14.05 1.48
CA ALA A 65 -0.43 13.79 1.65
C ALA A 65 0.26 13.51 0.31
N ASP A 66 1.49 13.99 0.15
CA ASP A 66 2.40 13.51 -0.88
C ASP A 66 3.34 12.46 -0.30
N LEU A 67 3.13 11.20 -0.69
CA LEU A 67 3.96 10.07 -0.25
C LEU A 67 5.40 10.11 -0.77
N SER A 68 5.75 11.08 -1.63
CA SER A 68 7.14 11.36 -1.98
C SER A 68 7.83 12.35 -1.03
N SER A 69 7.15 12.80 0.03
CA SER A 69 7.69 13.70 1.05
C SER A 69 7.45 13.11 2.44
N GLN A 70 8.53 12.82 3.16
CA GLN A 70 8.44 12.30 4.52
C GLN A 70 7.79 13.28 5.51
N SER A 71 8.06 14.58 5.35
CA SER A 71 7.41 15.62 6.16
C SER A 71 5.90 15.68 5.90
N SER A 72 5.47 15.51 4.65
CA SER A 72 4.04 15.42 4.30
C SER A 72 3.37 14.19 4.92
N ILE A 73 4.06 13.04 4.98
CA ILE A 73 3.56 11.83 5.65
C ILE A 73 3.38 12.07 7.16
N ARG A 74 4.36 12.70 7.82
CA ARG A 74 4.28 13.03 9.25
C ARG A 74 3.16 14.02 9.55
N GLN A 75 2.98 15.04 8.69
CA GLN A 75 1.86 15.97 8.80
C GLN A 75 0.51 15.24 8.66
N PHE A 76 0.37 14.33 7.70
CA PHE A 76 -0.84 13.53 7.55
C PHE A 76 -1.16 12.73 8.81
N VAL A 77 -0.15 12.08 9.43
CA VAL A 77 -0.36 11.32 10.67
C VAL A 77 -0.85 12.23 11.79
N SER A 78 -0.20 13.39 11.97
CA SER A 78 -0.64 14.38 12.97
C SER A 78 -2.09 14.85 12.74
N GLU A 79 -2.46 15.13 11.49
CA GLU A 79 -3.84 15.52 11.15
C GLU A 79 -4.85 14.39 11.33
N PHE A 80 -4.44 13.13 11.09
CA PHE A 80 -5.27 11.97 11.36
C PHE A 80 -5.50 11.80 12.87
N GLU A 81 -4.45 11.85 13.70
CA GLU A 81 -4.53 11.66 15.15
C GLU A 81 -5.31 12.77 15.86
N LYS A 82 -5.38 13.98 15.29
CA LYS A 82 -6.28 15.04 15.78
C LYS A 82 -7.76 14.72 15.61
N LYS A 83 -8.11 13.88 14.64
CA LYS A 83 -9.50 13.54 14.26
C LYS A 83 -9.94 12.16 14.73
N TYR A 84 -8.98 11.27 14.93
CA TYR A 84 -9.21 9.85 15.18
C TYR A 84 -8.32 9.36 16.31
N ASP A 85 -8.96 8.72 17.30
CA ASP A 85 -8.31 8.04 18.42
C ASP A 85 -8.04 6.55 18.13
N LYS A 86 -8.53 6.06 16.98
CA LYS A 86 -8.52 4.66 16.59
C LYS A 86 -8.22 4.47 15.10
N LEU A 87 -7.52 3.37 14.77
CA LEU A 87 -7.27 2.91 13.40
C LEU A 87 -7.31 1.38 13.35
N ASP A 88 -8.31 0.83 12.66
CA ASP A 88 -8.47 -0.63 12.56
C ASP A 88 -7.73 -1.22 11.36
N VAL A 89 -7.68 -0.52 10.23
CA VAL A 89 -7.08 -1.03 8.99
C VAL A 89 -6.24 0.04 8.29
N LEU A 90 -4.98 -0.28 8.02
CA LEU A 90 -4.10 0.51 7.16
C LEU A 90 -3.87 -0.21 5.83
N ILE A 91 -4.30 0.39 4.71
CA ILE A 91 -4.09 -0.14 3.37
C ILE A 91 -3.09 0.74 2.61
N ASN A 92 -1.85 0.27 2.53
CA ASN A 92 -0.79 0.86 1.71
C ASN A 92 -0.97 0.42 0.25
N ASN A 93 -1.87 1.12 -0.46
CA ASN A 93 -2.22 0.84 -1.85
C ASN A 93 -1.42 1.66 -2.88
N ALA A 94 -1.03 2.88 -2.54
CA ALA A 94 -0.35 3.77 -3.48
C ALA A 94 0.95 3.13 -4.05
N GLY A 95 1.21 3.38 -5.33
CA GLY A 95 2.44 2.95 -5.96
C GLY A 95 2.67 3.55 -7.35
N VAL A 96 3.93 3.55 -7.78
CA VAL A 96 4.39 4.14 -9.04
C VAL A 96 5.41 3.25 -9.73
N ASN A 97 5.50 3.34 -11.07
CA ASN A 97 6.60 2.80 -11.87
C ASN A 97 7.08 3.89 -12.86
N PRO A 98 7.95 4.81 -12.42
CA PRO A 98 8.42 5.88 -13.27
C PRO A 98 9.24 5.35 -14.45
N SER A 99 9.10 5.98 -15.62
CA SER A 99 9.80 5.54 -16.85
C SER A 99 11.30 5.85 -16.83
N LYS A 100 11.72 6.83 -16.03
CA LYS A 100 13.12 7.19 -15.76
C LYS A 100 13.36 7.40 -14.27
N ARG A 101 14.62 7.46 -13.84
CA ARG A 101 14.97 7.77 -12.45
C ARG A 101 14.51 9.19 -12.14
N TYR A 102 13.74 9.33 -11.09
CA TYR A 102 13.43 10.61 -10.47
C TYR A 102 13.83 10.54 -9.02
N GLU A 103 14.23 11.68 -8.48
CA GLU A 103 14.51 11.85 -7.07
C GLU A 103 13.34 12.60 -6.42
N THR A 104 12.99 12.21 -5.20
CA THR A 104 11.99 12.92 -4.39
C THR A 104 12.62 14.14 -3.72
N ILE A 105 11.80 14.94 -3.03
CA ILE A 105 12.31 16.09 -2.26
C ILE A 105 13.28 15.66 -1.14
N ASP A 106 13.14 14.43 -0.65
CA ASP A 106 14.00 13.84 0.38
C ASP A 106 15.28 13.19 -0.19
N GLY A 107 15.59 13.38 -1.48
CA GLY A 107 16.81 12.83 -2.09
C GLY A 107 16.73 11.34 -2.44
N ILE A 108 15.53 10.74 -2.48
CA ILE A 108 15.34 9.30 -2.64
C ILE A 108 14.79 8.94 -4.02
N GLU A 109 15.23 7.82 -4.61
CA GLU A 109 14.63 7.32 -5.85
C GLU A 109 13.12 7.11 -5.69
N LYS A 110 12.34 7.65 -6.63
CA LYS A 110 10.89 7.81 -6.51
C LYS A 110 10.09 6.52 -6.35
N ALA A 111 10.45 5.43 -7.05
CA ALA A 111 9.77 4.15 -6.87
C ALA A 111 10.06 3.55 -5.49
N PHE A 112 11.31 3.57 -5.04
CA PHE A 112 11.70 3.12 -3.70
C PHE A 112 11.04 3.97 -2.60
N ALA A 113 11.06 5.29 -2.74
CA ALA A 113 10.43 6.21 -1.80
C ALA A 113 8.93 5.93 -1.63
N ILE A 114 8.17 5.89 -2.73
CA ILE A 114 6.70 5.76 -2.66
C ILE A 114 6.25 4.31 -2.40
N ASN A 115 6.89 3.31 -3.03
CA ASN A 115 6.40 1.93 -2.96
C ASN A 115 6.91 1.18 -1.73
N THR A 116 8.00 1.64 -1.09
CA THR A 116 8.65 0.92 0.01
C THR A 116 8.79 1.80 1.26
N LEU A 117 9.46 2.95 1.16
CA LEU A 117 9.73 3.78 2.35
C LEU A 117 8.47 4.46 2.89
N ALA A 118 7.58 4.95 2.04
CA ALA A 118 6.35 5.58 2.50
C ALA A 118 5.43 4.61 3.26
N PRO A 119 5.16 3.37 2.79
CA PRO A 119 4.50 2.35 3.59
C PRO A 119 5.21 2.03 4.91
N PHE A 120 6.54 1.94 4.90
CA PHE A 120 7.34 1.67 6.10
C PHE A 120 7.18 2.80 7.14
N LEU A 121 7.39 4.05 6.74
CA LEU A 121 7.27 5.23 7.59
C LEU A 121 5.85 5.38 8.12
N LEU A 122 4.85 5.34 7.22
CA LEU A 122 3.45 5.51 7.59
C LEU A 122 2.99 4.41 8.57
N THR A 123 3.40 3.16 8.33
CA THR A 123 3.09 2.05 9.24
C THR A 123 3.70 2.29 10.62
N ASN A 124 5.00 2.58 10.70
CA ASN A 124 5.67 2.81 11.99
C ASN A 124 5.08 3.99 12.77
N LEU A 125 4.76 5.11 12.09
CA LEU A 125 4.13 6.26 12.74
C LEU A 125 2.74 5.95 13.30
N LEU A 126 1.96 5.10 12.60
CA LEU A 126 0.61 4.70 13.02
C LEU A 126 0.59 3.44 13.91
N LEU A 127 1.75 2.84 14.20
CA LEU A 127 1.81 1.63 15.03
C LEU A 127 1.20 1.81 16.43
N PRO A 128 1.44 2.93 17.15
CA PRO A 128 0.84 3.14 18.47
C PRO A 128 -0.69 3.07 18.43
N ILE A 129 -1.33 3.82 17.51
CA ILE A 129 -2.79 3.83 17.37
C ILE A 129 -3.33 2.47 16.87
N LEU A 130 -2.63 1.78 15.96
CA LEU A 130 -2.99 0.42 15.51
C LEU A 130 -2.98 -0.59 16.68
N LYS A 131 -1.97 -0.54 17.54
CA LYS A 131 -1.85 -1.42 18.71
C LYS A 131 -2.96 -1.16 19.76
N ASN A 132 -3.40 0.10 19.90
CA ASN A 132 -4.53 0.45 20.75
C ASN A 132 -5.89 0.05 20.14
N SER A 133 -5.93 -0.32 18.86
CA SER A 133 -7.15 -0.57 18.10
C SER A 133 -7.41 -2.06 17.83
N VAL A 134 -6.67 -2.96 18.49
CA VAL A 134 -6.68 -4.40 18.17
C VAL A 134 -8.07 -5.03 18.27
N PRO A 135 -8.42 -6.00 17.38
CA PRO A 135 -7.61 -6.49 16.28
C PRO A 135 -7.48 -5.47 15.14
N ALA A 136 -6.24 -5.25 14.68
CA ALA A 136 -5.92 -4.27 13.63
C ALA A 136 -5.09 -4.89 12.51
N ARG A 137 -5.19 -4.34 11.29
CA ARG A 137 -4.65 -4.98 10.08
C ARG A 137 -3.86 -4.00 9.22
N ILE A 138 -2.64 -4.38 8.85
CA ILE A 138 -1.81 -3.68 7.87
C ILE A 138 -1.82 -4.50 6.58
N ILE A 139 -2.20 -3.86 5.47
CA ILE A 139 -2.34 -4.50 4.15
C ILE A 139 -1.52 -3.73 3.13
N ASN A 140 -0.51 -4.39 2.57
CA ASN A 140 0.38 -3.81 1.56
C ASN A 140 0.02 -4.32 0.15
N VAL A 141 -0.32 -3.42 -0.77
CA VAL A 141 -0.57 -3.77 -2.17
C VAL A 141 0.77 -3.89 -2.91
N ALA A 142 1.25 -5.13 -3.01
CA ALA A 142 2.50 -5.50 -3.64
C ALA A 142 2.30 -5.84 -5.15
N SER A 143 3.06 -6.81 -5.66
CA SER A 143 3.04 -7.21 -7.08
C SER A 143 3.55 -8.65 -7.23
N ALA A 144 3.06 -9.37 -8.24
CA ALA A 144 3.65 -10.63 -8.69
C ALA A 144 5.00 -10.43 -9.40
N VAL A 145 5.26 -9.22 -9.91
CA VAL A 145 6.58 -8.82 -10.46
C VAL A 145 7.54 -8.60 -9.29
N GLN A 146 8.33 -9.63 -8.99
CA GLN A 146 9.29 -9.65 -7.89
C GLN A 146 10.73 -9.85 -8.41
N SER A 147 11.71 -9.30 -7.70
CA SER A 147 13.13 -9.44 -7.99
C SER A 147 13.67 -10.73 -7.37
N LYS A 148 14.76 -11.26 -7.93
CA LYS A 148 15.46 -12.43 -7.35
C LYS A 148 16.43 -12.04 -6.23
N SER A 149 16.77 -10.75 -6.13
CA SER A 149 17.68 -10.19 -5.14
C SER A 149 17.31 -8.72 -4.85
N ILE A 150 17.81 -8.20 -3.74
CA ILE A 150 17.84 -6.77 -3.42
C ILE A 150 19.29 -6.31 -3.53
N ASN A 151 19.56 -5.36 -4.41
CA ASN A 151 20.90 -4.79 -4.53
C ASN A 151 21.06 -3.63 -3.56
N PHE A 152 21.59 -3.91 -2.36
CA PHE A 152 21.83 -2.89 -1.34
C PHE A 152 22.84 -1.81 -1.77
N GLU A 153 23.84 -2.18 -2.57
CA GLU A 153 24.86 -1.24 -3.10
C GLU A 153 24.28 -0.26 -4.15
N ASN A 154 23.09 -0.55 -4.66
CA ASN A 154 22.41 0.29 -5.64
C ASN A 154 20.89 0.30 -5.41
N LEU A 155 20.48 0.37 -4.12
CA LEU A 155 19.09 0.23 -3.72
C LEU A 155 18.17 1.26 -4.39
N GLN A 156 18.71 2.47 -4.59
CA GLN A 156 18.08 3.61 -5.22
C GLN A 156 18.42 3.80 -6.70
N PHE A 157 19.03 2.78 -7.34
CA PHE A 157 19.36 2.78 -8.77
C PHE A 157 20.11 4.03 -9.26
N LYS A 158 21.04 4.56 -8.46
CA LYS A 158 21.93 5.66 -8.87
C LYS A 158 22.78 5.27 -10.08
N LYS A 159 23.06 3.98 -10.26
CA LYS A 159 23.74 3.40 -11.45
C LYS A 159 22.76 2.56 -12.29
N HIS A 160 22.86 2.66 -13.62
CA HIS A 160 22.15 1.83 -14.59
C HIS A 160 20.63 1.64 -14.34
N PHE A 161 19.90 2.74 -14.15
CA PHE A 161 18.46 2.69 -13.89
C PHE A 161 17.70 1.93 -14.99
N ARG A 162 16.88 0.96 -14.58
CA ARG A 162 15.90 0.30 -15.43
C ARG A 162 14.56 0.29 -14.71
N SER A 163 13.58 1.02 -15.24
CA SER A 163 12.26 1.24 -14.66
C SER A 163 11.63 -0.04 -14.07
N TRP A 164 11.50 -1.11 -14.86
CA TRP A 164 10.95 -2.38 -14.38
C TRP A 164 11.78 -3.09 -13.31
N LYS A 165 13.11 -2.93 -13.32
CA LYS A 165 13.96 -3.47 -12.24
C LYS A 165 13.77 -2.68 -10.96
N ALA A 166 13.71 -1.35 -11.04
CA ALA A 166 13.45 -0.48 -9.89
C ALA A 166 12.08 -0.75 -9.27
N TYR A 167 11.04 -0.84 -10.09
CA TYR A 167 9.70 -1.22 -9.64
C TYR A 167 9.69 -2.60 -8.98
N SER A 168 10.24 -3.62 -9.65
CA SER A 168 10.30 -4.99 -9.12
C SER A 168 11.04 -5.06 -7.79
N GLN A 169 12.18 -4.37 -7.65
CA GLN A 169 12.95 -4.32 -6.40
C GLN A 169 12.14 -3.64 -5.30
N SER A 170 11.50 -2.49 -5.58
CA SER A 170 10.68 -1.77 -4.59
C SER A 170 9.50 -2.61 -4.09
N LYS A 171 8.83 -3.37 -4.97
CA LYS A 171 7.73 -4.26 -4.58
C LYS A 171 8.21 -5.51 -3.85
N THR A 172 9.41 -6.00 -4.14
CA THR A 172 10.04 -7.09 -3.38
C THR A 172 10.41 -6.63 -1.97
N ALA A 173 11.00 -5.44 -1.85
CA ALA A 173 11.33 -4.81 -0.58
C ALA A 173 10.07 -4.57 0.29
N LEU A 174 8.94 -4.19 -0.32
CA LEU A 174 7.66 -4.09 0.39
C LEU A 174 7.18 -5.44 0.95
N ILE A 175 7.35 -6.54 0.22
CA ILE A 175 6.98 -7.89 0.70
C ILE A 175 7.90 -8.29 1.87
N VAL A 176 9.21 -8.09 1.72
CA VAL A 176 10.19 -8.34 2.80
C VAL A 176 9.80 -7.57 4.07
N ASN A 177 9.55 -6.26 3.95
CA ASN A 177 9.13 -5.43 5.08
C ASN A 177 7.79 -5.89 5.68
N THR A 178 6.84 -6.36 4.86
CA THR A 178 5.57 -6.93 5.36
C THR A 178 5.84 -8.11 6.28
N TYR A 179 6.72 -9.03 5.89
CA TYR A 179 7.06 -10.19 6.71
C TYR A 179 7.86 -9.82 7.96
N GLU A 180 8.68 -8.77 7.88
CA GLU A 180 9.37 -8.18 9.04
C GLU A 180 8.41 -7.57 10.05
N PHE A 181 7.45 -6.76 9.58
CA PHE A 181 6.38 -6.26 10.44
C PHE A 181 5.60 -7.40 11.08
N ALA A 182 5.21 -8.43 10.32
CA ALA A 182 4.46 -9.56 10.85
C ALA A 182 5.18 -10.27 12.01
N ARG A 183 6.50 -10.47 11.89
CA ARG A 183 7.32 -11.06 12.96
C ARG A 183 7.47 -10.13 14.16
N ARG A 184 7.76 -8.85 13.94
CA ARG A 184 7.91 -7.85 15.01
C ARG A 184 6.61 -7.56 15.76
N LEU A 185 5.46 -7.76 15.10
CA LEU A 185 4.13 -7.55 15.67
C LEU A 185 3.48 -8.83 16.21
N ASN A 186 4.19 -9.96 16.19
CA ASN A 186 3.69 -11.21 16.74
C ASN A 186 3.27 -11.03 18.21
N GLY A 187 2.08 -11.52 18.56
CA GLY A 187 1.51 -11.37 19.91
C GLY A 187 0.88 -10.00 20.21
N THR A 188 1.01 -8.99 19.34
CA THR A 188 0.44 -7.66 19.59
C THR A 188 -1.03 -7.53 19.24
N GLY A 189 -1.59 -8.48 18.47
CA GLY A 189 -2.94 -8.38 17.90
C GLY A 189 -3.04 -7.56 16.60
N VAL A 190 -1.91 -7.02 16.11
CA VAL A 190 -1.80 -6.36 14.80
C VAL A 190 -1.24 -7.33 13.77
N THR A 191 -1.95 -7.54 12.66
CA THR A 191 -1.48 -8.39 11.56
C THR A 191 -0.88 -7.57 10.42
N SER A 192 0.06 -8.15 9.67
CA SER A 192 0.64 -7.52 8.47
C SER A 192 0.67 -8.52 7.32
N ASN A 193 -0.05 -8.22 6.24
CA ASN A 193 -0.11 -9.05 5.04
C ASN A 193 0.08 -8.22 3.78
N CYS A 194 0.38 -8.89 2.68
CA CYS A 194 0.50 -8.25 1.38
C CYS A 194 -0.25 -9.04 0.30
N LEU A 195 -0.54 -8.38 -0.82
CA LEU A 195 -1.28 -8.98 -1.92
C LEU A 195 -0.78 -8.53 -3.28
N HIS A 196 -1.05 -9.34 -4.31
CA HIS A 196 -1.05 -8.90 -5.70
C HIS A 196 -2.50 -8.73 -6.19
N PRO A 197 -2.88 -7.55 -6.73
CA PRO A 197 -4.26 -7.27 -7.10
C PRO A 197 -4.72 -7.91 -8.43
N GLY A 198 -3.87 -8.71 -9.08
CA GLY A 198 -4.09 -9.22 -10.43
C GLY A 198 -3.60 -8.28 -11.54
N ALA A 199 -3.67 -8.72 -12.80
CA ALA A 199 -3.37 -7.86 -13.94
C ALA A 199 -4.46 -6.80 -14.14
N VAL A 200 -4.08 -5.52 -14.06
CA VAL A 200 -4.99 -4.37 -14.11
C VAL A 200 -4.50 -3.26 -15.02
N LYS A 201 -5.45 -2.60 -15.71
CA LYS A 201 -5.24 -1.23 -16.19
C LYS A 201 -5.15 -0.30 -14.98
N SER A 202 -3.93 -0.04 -14.51
CA SER A 202 -3.64 0.93 -13.45
C SER A 202 -2.88 2.12 -14.02
N ASN A 203 -2.92 3.27 -13.32
CA ASN A 203 -2.15 4.46 -13.70
C ASN A 203 -0.63 4.30 -13.49
N ILE A 204 -0.14 3.13 -13.09
CA ILE A 204 1.28 2.82 -12.90
C ILE A 204 2.11 3.12 -14.15
N THR A 205 1.50 3.05 -15.34
CA THR A 205 2.17 3.29 -16.62
C THR A 205 1.89 4.68 -17.21
N ARG A 206 1.44 5.65 -16.40
CA ARG A 206 1.07 7.00 -16.86
C ARG A 206 2.21 7.74 -17.57
N ASP A 207 3.45 7.43 -17.21
CA ASP A 207 4.64 8.11 -17.73
C ASP A 207 5.17 7.48 -19.05
N TYR A 208 4.55 6.41 -19.55
CA TYR A 208 4.87 5.81 -20.85
C TYR A 208 4.06 6.47 -21.97
N LYS A 209 4.71 6.79 -23.09
CA LYS A 209 4.11 7.37 -24.30
C LYS A 209 4.28 6.42 -25.51
N GLY A 210 3.49 6.63 -26.57
CA GLY A 210 3.63 5.95 -27.86
C GLY A 210 3.32 4.44 -27.86
N ILE A 211 3.99 3.71 -28.76
CA ILE A 211 3.82 2.27 -29.01
C ILE A 211 3.89 1.43 -27.71
N ILE A 212 4.75 1.81 -26.76
CA ILE A 212 4.88 1.11 -25.48
C ILE A 212 3.59 1.20 -24.64
N LYS A 213 2.91 2.37 -24.62
CA LYS A 213 1.60 2.51 -23.96
C LYS A 213 0.53 1.67 -24.65
N PHE A 214 0.60 1.53 -25.97
CA PHE A 214 -0.31 0.71 -26.76
C PHE A 214 -0.15 -0.79 -26.48
N PHE A 215 1.08 -1.32 -26.49
CA PHE A 215 1.36 -2.72 -26.13
C PHE A 215 1.04 -3.04 -24.67
N ILE A 216 1.33 -2.12 -23.75
CA ILE A 216 0.93 -2.22 -22.34
C ILE A 216 -0.60 -2.27 -22.22
N LYS A 217 -1.34 -1.41 -22.95
CA LYS A 217 -2.80 -1.42 -22.98
C LYS A 217 -3.37 -2.72 -23.57
N LEU A 218 -2.65 -3.34 -24.53
CA LEU A 218 -2.98 -4.62 -25.17
C LEU A 218 -2.77 -5.82 -24.22
N ILE A 219 -1.66 -5.85 -23.48
CA ILE A 219 -1.40 -6.84 -22.41
C ILE A 219 -2.45 -6.72 -21.29
N PHE A 220 -2.90 -5.49 -21.01
CA PHE A 220 -3.98 -5.20 -20.07
C PHE A 220 -5.40 -5.23 -20.69
N CYS A 221 -5.60 -5.77 -21.91
CA CYS A 221 -6.95 -5.99 -22.46
C CYS A 221 -7.71 -7.11 -21.74
N PHE A 222 -7.01 -8.02 -21.04
CA PHE A 222 -7.59 -9.02 -20.13
C PHE A 222 -7.67 -8.53 -18.67
N ALA A 223 -7.56 -7.22 -18.44
CA ALA A 223 -7.58 -6.65 -17.10
C ALA A 223 -8.91 -6.92 -16.39
N LYS A 224 -8.81 -7.48 -15.17
CA LYS A 224 -9.95 -7.67 -14.27
C LYS A 224 -10.62 -6.31 -13.97
N SER A 225 -11.93 -6.32 -13.78
CA SER A 225 -12.68 -5.10 -13.44
C SER A 225 -12.16 -4.47 -12.13
N PRO A 226 -12.26 -3.14 -11.94
CA PRO A 226 -11.87 -2.48 -10.69
C PRO A 226 -12.43 -3.13 -9.43
N LYS A 227 -13.67 -3.65 -9.50
CA LYS A 227 -14.30 -4.42 -8.42
C LYS A 227 -13.50 -5.69 -8.10
N LYS A 228 -13.20 -6.50 -9.12
CA LYS A 228 -12.51 -7.79 -8.98
C LYS A 228 -11.07 -7.66 -8.48
N VAL A 229 -10.46 -6.49 -8.66
CA VAL A 229 -9.05 -6.26 -8.26
C VAL A 229 -8.91 -5.64 -6.87
N ALA A 230 -9.98 -5.05 -6.37
CA ALA A 230 -10.09 -4.63 -4.97
C ALA A 230 -10.60 -5.76 -4.07
N GLU A 231 -11.19 -6.83 -4.61
CA GLU A 231 -11.75 -7.94 -3.83
C GLU A 231 -10.77 -8.54 -2.83
N THR A 232 -9.50 -8.71 -3.21
CA THR A 232 -8.49 -9.24 -2.27
C THR A 232 -8.17 -8.22 -1.16
N SER A 233 -8.04 -6.93 -1.47
CA SER A 233 -7.83 -5.88 -0.47
C SER A 233 -9.00 -5.79 0.51
N VAL A 234 -10.23 -5.81 -0.01
CA VAL A 234 -11.46 -5.77 0.80
C VAL A 234 -11.55 -7.03 1.68
N TYR A 235 -11.30 -8.21 1.11
CA TYR A 235 -11.30 -9.47 1.87
C TYR A 235 -10.30 -9.47 3.03
N LEU A 236 -9.05 -9.06 2.77
CA LEU A 236 -8.03 -8.97 3.82
C LEU A 236 -8.39 -7.94 4.89
N ALA A 237 -9.06 -6.86 4.51
CA ALA A 237 -9.49 -5.82 5.44
C ALA A 237 -10.69 -6.24 6.30
N SER A 238 -11.63 -7.03 5.77
CA SER A 238 -12.95 -7.22 6.41
C SER A 238 -13.33 -8.65 6.79
N SER A 239 -12.71 -9.68 6.21
CA SER A 239 -13.11 -11.07 6.50
C SER A 239 -12.59 -11.54 7.86
N GLN A 240 -13.41 -12.29 8.60
CA GLN A 240 -13.01 -12.95 9.84
C GLN A 240 -12.01 -14.09 9.59
N ASP A 241 -12.07 -14.75 8.41
CA ASP A 241 -11.22 -15.89 8.04
C ASP A 241 -9.71 -15.55 8.09
N VAL A 242 -9.37 -14.28 7.88
CA VAL A 242 -8.00 -13.78 7.81
C VAL A 242 -7.66 -12.81 8.93
N GLU A 243 -8.51 -12.68 9.96
CA GLU A 243 -8.30 -11.73 11.06
C GLU A 243 -6.97 -11.95 11.78
N LYS A 244 -6.63 -13.22 12.02
CA LYS A 244 -5.42 -13.63 12.76
C LYS A 244 -4.28 -14.04 11.83
N ILE A 245 -4.49 -14.02 10.52
CA ILE A 245 -3.46 -14.40 9.55
C ILE A 245 -2.48 -13.23 9.42
N SER A 246 -1.18 -13.51 9.51
CA SER A 246 -0.12 -12.50 9.42
C SER A 246 1.08 -13.08 8.68
N GLY A 247 1.85 -12.22 8.02
CA GLY A 247 3.06 -12.59 7.31
C GLY A 247 2.82 -13.36 6.01
N LYS A 248 1.66 -13.18 5.37
CA LYS A 248 1.27 -13.91 4.16
C LYS A 248 1.18 -13.01 2.93
N PHE A 249 1.32 -13.64 1.76
CA PHE A 249 1.12 -13.03 0.45
C PHE A 249 -0.13 -13.63 -0.20
N PHE A 250 -0.99 -12.78 -0.77
CA PHE A 250 -2.27 -13.21 -1.31
C PHE A 250 -2.43 -12.90 -2.80
N ILE A 251 -3.09 -13.81 -3.52
CA ILE A 251 -3.62 -13.59 -4.87
C ILE A 251 -5.06 -14.12 -4.89
N ASP A 252 -5.99 -13.32 -5.39
CA ASP A 252 -7.40 -13.72 -5.52
C ASP A 252 -8.00 -14.32 -4.23
N LYS A 253 -7.70 -13.68 -3.09
CA LYS A 253 -8.11 -14.09 -1.72
C LYS A 253 -7.52 -15.42 -1.22
N LYS A 254 -6.55 -16.01 -1.92
CA LYS A 254 -5.83 -17.22 -1.48
C LYS A 254 -4.43 -16.88 -1.04
N GLU A 255 -3.96 -17.56 0.00
CA GLU A 255 -2.54 -17.53 0.38
C GLU A 255 -1.72 -18.17 -0.73
N GLU A 256 -0.67 -17.49 -1.15
CA GLU A 256 0.25 -17.93 -2.20
C GLU A 256 1.70 -17.70 -1.77
N LYS A 257 2.61 -18.48 -2.33
CA LYS A 257 4.04 -18.32 -2.06
C LYS A 257 4.60 -17.12 -2.84
N SER A 258 5.34 -16.25 -2.17
CA SER A 258 6.17 -15.22 -2.81
C SER A 258 7.57 -15.77 -3.15
N LYS A 259 8.46 -14.98 -3.75
CA LYS A 259 9.81 -15.47 -4.09
C LYS A 259 10.63 -15.75 -2.84
N ASP A 260 11.47 -16.78 -2.90
CA ASP A 260 12.28 -17.27 -1.76
C ASP A 260 13.09 -16.17 -1.06
N ILE A 261 13.63 -15.21 -1.83
CA ILE A 261 14.38 -14.05 -1.31
C ILE A 261 13.61 -13.25 -0.24
N THR A 262 12.28 -13.23 -0.33
CA THR A 262 11.44 -12.45 0.58
C THR A 262 11.34 -13.05 1.97
N TYR A 263 11.61 -14.35 2.12
CA TYR A 263 11.61 -15.06 3.40
C TYR A 263 12.99 -15.03 4.09
N ASN A 264 14.02 -14.49 3.44
CA ASN A 264 15.36 -14.40 4.02
C ASN A 264 15.40 -13.34 5.14
N THR A 265 15.65 -13.78 6.37
CA THR A 265 15.63 -12.92 7.55
C THR A 265 16.79 -11.94 7.63
N ASP A 266 17.96 -12.27 7.07
CA ASP A 266 19.12 -11.37 7.10
C ASP A 266 18.92 -10.19 6.14
N ILE A 267 18.33 -10.47 4.97
CA ILE A 267 17.89 -9.43 4.03
C ILE A 267 16.80 -8.57 4.67
N ALA A 268 15.87 -9.19 5.41
CA ALA A 268 14.80 -8.45 6.08
C ALA A 268 15.34 -7.49 7.15
N LYS A 269 16.25 -7.95 8.01
CA LYS A 269 16.93 -7.10 9.00
C LYS A 269 17.71 -5.97 8.34
N ARG A 270 18.56 -6.27 7.36
CA ARG A 270 19.36 -5.24 6.65
C ARG A 270 18.47 -4.22 5.95
N LEU A 271 17.38 -4.65 5.32
CA LEU A 271 16.43 -3.73 4.67
C LEU A 271 15.70 -2.87 5.70
N TRP A 272 15.31 -3.47 6.83
CA TRP A 272 14.65 -2.77 7.91
C TRP A 272 15.52 -1.65 8.47
N ASP A 273 16.79 -1.92 8.75
CA ASP A 273 17.74 -0.92 9.25
C ASP A 273 17.93 0.22 8.24
N VAL A 274 18.12 -0.11 6.95
CA VAL A 274 18.22 0.90 5.88
C VAL A 274 16.95 1.75 5.79
N CYS A 275 15.76 1.13 5.93
CA CYS A 275 14.50 1.87 5.94
C CYS A 275 14.38 2.77 7.18
N ALA A 276 14.77 2.28 8.36
CA ALA A 276 14.76 3.03 9.61
C ALA A 276 15.67 4.26 9.54
N ASP A 277 16.90 4.08 9.07
CA ASP A 277 17.89 5.14 8.87
C ASP A 277 17.39 6.20 7.90
N LEU A 278 16.92 5.78 6.71
CA LEU A 278 16.43 6.71 5.68
C LEU A 278 15.17 7.46 6.10
N THR A 279 14.42 6.93 7.08
CA THR A 279 13.16 7.53 7.53
C THR A 279 13.26 8.22 8.89
N ASN A 280 14.41 8.16 9.56
CA ASN A 280 14.61 8.63 10.93
C ASN A 280 13.50 8.10 11.87
N ILE A 281 13.30 6.78 11.84
CA ILE A 281 12.42 6.08 12.78
C ILE A 281 13.31 5.26 13.72
N SER A 282 13.13 5.43 15.02
CA SER A 282 13.70 4.54 16.03
C SER A 282 12.95 3.22 15.99
N VAL A 283 13.67 2.13 15.74
CA VAL A 283 13.12 0.77 15.54
C VAL A 283 13.61 -0.24 16.56
#